data_AF-A0A813UZW1-F1
#
_entry.id   AF-A0A813UZW1-F1
#
_cell.length_a   1.000
_cell.length_b   1.000
_cell.length_c   1.000
_cell.angle_alpha   90.00
_cell.angle_beta   90.00
_cell.angle_gamma   90.00
#
_symmetry.space_group_name_H-M   'P 1'
#
loop_
_entity.id
_entity.type
_entity.pdbx_description
1 polymer ?
#
loop_
_entity_poly.entity_id
_entity_poly.type
_entity_poly.pdbx_seq_one_letter_code
_entity_poly.pdbx_strand_id
1 'polypeptide(L)'
;MLLILVNYSNKTVLVPCLIKTDYPRVLLTWLNVISKELSRDAGPLVGVIYNISRHDNGVQVLNSLDTTNKLREFQKHHQNSDINILCMMTMALLSTPEQIKNDRRRMNNILDQLLE
;
A
#
# COMPACT_ATOMS: atom_id res chain seq x y z
N MET A 1 -1.98 -22.59 -16.52
CA MET A 1 -2.04 -21.78 -17.76
C MET A 1 -1.46 -20.41 -17.41
N LEU A 2 -0.22 -20.14 -17.84
CA LEU A 2 0.48 -18.90 -17.55
C LEU A 2 0.15 -17.92 -18.69
N LEU A 3 -0.57 -16.83 -18.40
CA LEU A 3 -0.87 -15.81 -19.40
C LEU A 3 -0.02 -14.57 -19.10
N ILE A 4 1.00 -14.35 -19.93
CA ILE A 4 1.70 -13.06 -20.02
C ILE A 4 1.15 -12.38 -21.27
N LEU A 5 0.61 -11.18 -21.13
CA LEU A 5 0.19 -10.36 -22.27
C LEU A 5 0.62 -8.90 -22.03
N VAL A 6 1.40 -8.41 -23.00
CA VAL A 6 2.13 -7.15 -23.00
C VAL A 6 1.17 -5.97 -23.19
N ASN A 7 1.44 -4.91 -22.43
CA ASN A 7 0.60 -3.75 -22.20
C ASN A 7 0.97 -2.60 -23.15
N TYR A 8 0.03 -2.12 -23.96
CA TYR A 8 0.25 -0.95 -24.83
C TYR A 8 -0.74 0.22 -24.66
N SER A 9 -1.64 0.21 -23.67
CA SER A 9 -2.38 1.44 -23.29
C SER A 9 -3.11 1.42 -21.93
N ASN A 10 -2.99 0.39 -21.07
CA ASN A 10 -4.13 -0.06 -20.26
C ASN A 10 -3.77 -0.53 -18.83
N LYS A 11 -3.13 0.32 -17.99
CA LYS A 11 -2.49 -0.06 -16.70
C LYS A 11 -3.43 -0.44 -15.52
N THR A 12 -4.75 -0.52 -15.70
CA THR A 12 -5.69 -0.63 -14.56
C THR A 12 -6.52 -1.92 -14.53
N VAL A 13 -6.43 -2.79 -15.55
CA VAL A 13 -7.34 -3.96 -15.69
C VAL A 13 -6.87 -5.20 -14.92
N LEU A 14 -5.56 -5.35 -14.65
CA LEU A 14 -5.01 -6.54 -13.97
C LEU A 14 -5.25 -6.54 -12.46
N VAL A 15 -5.25 -5.37 -11.82
CA VAL A 15 -5.43 -5.23 -10.37
C VAL A 15 -6.85 -5.61 -9.90
N PRO A 16 -7.95 -5.22 -10.58
CA PRO A 16 -9.32 -5.64 -10.24
C PRO A 16 -9.53 -7.15 -10.16
N CYS A 17 -8.91 -7.92 -11.06
CA CYS A 17 -9.01 -9.38 -11.04
C CYS A 17 -8.35 -9.96 -9.78
N LEU A 18 -7.21 -9.39 -9.35
CA LEU A 18 -6.47 -9.86 -8.17
C LEU A 18 -7.15 -9.46 -6.86
N ILE A 19 -7.85 -8.32 -6.80
CA ILE A 19 -8.60 -7.86 -5.62
C ILE A 19 -9.62 -8.90 -5.15
N LYS A 20 -10.26 -9.61 -6.08
CA LYS A 20 -11.29 -10.62 -5.79
C LYS A 20 -10.72 -12.01 -5.44
N THR A 21 -9.41 -12.13 -5.33
CA THR A 21 -8.71 -13.37 -4.97
C THR A 21 -8.08 -13.25 -3.57
N ASP A 22 -7.41 -14.29 -3.08
CA ASP A 22 -6.61 -14.23 -1.85
C ASP A 22 -5.31 -13.41 -1.97
N TYR A 23 -5.03 -12.84 -3.13
CA TYR A 23 -3.78 -12.11 -3.39
C TYR A 23 -3.49 -10.98 -2.39
N PRO A 24 -4.45 -10.11 -1.99
CA PRO A 24 -4.19 -9.08 -0.97
C PRO A 24 -3.74 -9.68 0.38
N ARG A 25 -4.31 -10.83 0.77
CA ARG A 25 -3.91 -11.54 2.00
C ARG A 25 -2.47 -12.06 1.90
N VAL A 26 -2.09 -12.61 0.74
CA VAL A 26 -0.73 -13.10 0.49
C VAL A 26 0.28 -11.95 0.57
N LEU A 27 0.00 -10.81 -0.05
CA LEU A 27 0.86 -9.62 -0.01
C LEU A 27 1.10 -9.13 1.42
N LEU A 28 0.04 -9.04 2.23
CA LEU A 28 0.16 -8.60 3.63
C LEU A 28 0.89 -9.63 4.51
N THR A 29 0.76 -10.91 4.18
CA THR A 29 1.53 -11.97 4.86
C THR A 29 3.01 -11.83 4.54
N TRP A 30 3.38 -11.58 3.27
CA TRP A 30 4.76 -11.30 2.89
C TRP A 30 5.30 -10.02 3.52
N LEU A 31 4.48 -8.96 3.62
CA LEU A 31 4.88 -7.72 4.28
C LEU A 31 5.28 -7.98 5.74
N ASN A 32 4.53 -8.84 6.44
CA ASN A 32 4.79 -9.23 7.82
C ASN A 32 6.03 -10.14 8.00
N VAL A 33 6.42 -10.89 6.97
CA VAL A 33 7.65 -11.68 6.98
C VAL A 33 8.84 -10.75 6.76
N ILE A 34 8.78 -9.93 5.73
CA ILE A 34 9.84 -8.98 5.37
C ILE A 34 10.06 -7.94 6.48
N SER A 35 9.00 -7.50 7.17
CA SER A 35 9.11 -6.57 8.29
C SER A 35 10.01 -7.09 9.41
N LYS A 36 10.06 -8.42 9.60
CA LYS A 36 10.85 -9.09 10.63
C LYS A 36 12.28 -9.42 10.18
N GLU A 37 12.51 -9.54 8.88
CA GLU A 37 13.79 -9.99 8.32
C GLU A 37 14.76 -8.85 7.94
N LEU A 38 14.44 -7.58 8.24
CA LEU A 38 15.31 -6.41 7.95
C LEU A 38 15.82 -6.40 6.49
N SER A 39 15.02 -6.92 5.56
CA SER A 39 15.43 -7.09 4.17
C SER A 39 15.49 -5.74 3.44
N ARG A 40 16.36 -5.64 2.44
CA ARG A 40 16.78 -4.35 1.84
C ARG A 40 15.86 -3.76 0.77
N ASP A 41 14.77 -4.40 0.35
CA ASP A 41 13.84 -3.74 -0.58
C ASP A 41 12.39 -4.24 -0.48
N ALA A 42 11.61 -3.55 0.32
CA ALA A 42 10.16 -3.75 0.44
C ALA A 42 9.34 -2.75 -0.40
N GLY A 43 10.02 -1.85 -1.14
CA GLY A 43 9.38 -0.81 -1.94
C GLY A 43 8.41 -1.36 -2.99
N PRO A 44 8.79 -2.38 -3.78
CA PRO A 44 7.90 -2.99 -4.76
C PRO A 44 6.63 -3.57 -4.12
N LEU A 45 6.75 -4.20 -2.95
CA LEU A 45 5.62 -4.80 -2.24
C LEU A 45 4.62 -3.73 -1.77
N VAL A 46 5.11 -2.66 -1.13
CA VAL A 46 4.27 -1.53 -0.72
C VAL A 46 3.65 -0.86 -1.95
N GLY A 47 4.38 -0.76 -3.05
CA GLY A 47 3.87 -0.23 -4.32
C GLY A 47 2.70 -1.05 -4.90
N VAL A 48 2.71 -2.38 -4.75
CA VAL A 48 1.57 -3.23 -5.16
C VAL A 48 0.35 -2.98 -4.25
N ILE A 49 0.57 -2.88 -2.93
CA ILE A 49 -0.50 -2.59 -1.96
C ILE A 49 -1.12 -1.22 -2.26
N TYR A 50 -0.30 -0.20 -2.53
CA TYR A 50 -0.73 1.12 -2.96
C TYR A 50 -1.59 1.06 -4.24
N ASN A 51 -1.17 0.30 -5.25
CA ASN A 51 -1.96 0.17 -6.47
C ASN A 51 -3.32 -0.48 -6.21
N ILE A 52 -3.39 -1.47 -5.31
CA ILE A 52 -4.67 -2.07 -4.90
C ILE A 52 -5.56 -1.04 -4.20
N SER A 53 -5.02 -0.22 -3.29
CA SER A 53 -5.81 0.77 -2.53
C SER A 53 -6.37 1.90 -3.38
N ARG A 54 -5.95 2.06 -4.65
CA ARG A 54 -6.54 3.03 -5.59
C ARG A 54 -7.86 2.58 -6.21
N HIS A 55 -8.31 1.36 -5.94
CA HIS A 55 -9.59 0.83 -6.41
C HIS A 55 -10.59 0.75 -5.26
N ASP A 56 -11.86 1.10 -5.51
CA ASP A 56 -12.92 1.10 -4.48
C ASP A 56 -13.06 -0.26 -3.78
N ASN A 57 -13.11 -1.36 -4.54
CA ASN A 57 -13.13 -2.71 -3.99
C ASN A 57 -11.81 -3.08 -3.29
N GLY A 58 -10.70 -2.49 -3.72
CA GLY A 58 -9.39 -2.71 -3.12
C GLY A 58 -9.28 -2.08 -1.72
N VAL A 59 -9.82 -0.87 -1.54
CA VAL A 59 -9.92 -0.22 -0.22
C VAL A 59 -10.71 -1.08 0.75
N GLN A 60 -11.88 -1.58 0.32
CA GLN A 60 -12.72 -2.44 1.17
C GLN A 60 -11.99 -3.72 1.58
N VAL A 61 -11.37 -4.41 0.63
CA VAL A 61 -10.62 -5.65 0.91
C VAL A 61 -9.42 -5.38 1.83
N LEU A 62 -8.62 -4.35 1.57
CA LEU A 62 -7.46 -4.03 2.40
C LEU A 62 -7.85 -3.60 3.82
N ASN A 63 -8.93 -2.84 3.98
CA ASN A 63 -9.47 -2.48 5.29
C ASN A 63 -9.95 -3.71 6.07
N SER A 64 -10.58 -4.68 5.38
CA SER A 64 -10.99 -5.95 6.03
C SER A 64 -9.82 -6.80 6.54
N LEU A 65 -8.60 -6.53 6.06
CA LEU A 65 -7.37 -7.25 6.42
C LEU A 65 -6.46 -6.47 7.39
N ASP A 66 -6.98 -5.38 7.98
CA ASP A 66 -6.26 -4.51 8.92
C ASP A 66 -4.94 -3.96 8.35
N THR A 67 -4.95 -3.61 7.06
CA THR A 67 -3.75 -3.17 6.33
C THR A 67 -3.10 -1.94 6.95
N THR A 68 -3.89 -0.99 7.45
CA THR A 68 -3.39 0.25 8.06
C THR A 68 -2.50 -0.03 9.26
N ASN A 69 -2.88 -0.94 10.17
CA ASN A 69 -2.05 -1.27 11.32
C ASN A 69 -0.76 -2.00 10.90
N LYS A 70 -0.86 -2.92 9.93
CA LYS A 70 0.31 -3.63 9.38
C LYS A 70 1.33 -2.67 8.76
N LEU A 71 0.85 -1.68 7.99
CA LEU A 71 1.72 -0.64 7.42
C LEU A 71 2.35 0.24 8.52
N ARG A 72 1.62 0.59 9.58
CA ARG A 72 2.19 1.33 10.72
C ARG A 72 3.28 0.55 11.43
N GLU A 73 3.08 -0.75 11.66
CA GLU A 73 4.11 -1.61 12.24
C GLU A 73 5.33 -1.72 11.33
N PHE A 74 5.10 -1.96 10.04
CA PHE A 74 6.16 -2.05 9.05
C PHE A 74 7.02 -0.77 8.98
N GLN A 75 6.40 0.43 9.02
CA GLN A 75 7.10 1.71 9.06
C GLN A 75 8.01 1.88 10.29
N LYS A 76 7.63 1.35 11.46
CA LYS A 76 8.47 1.44 12.67
C LYS A 76 9.83 0.75 12.49
N HIS A 77 9.88 -0.25 11.62
CA HIS A 77 11.06 -1.06 11.37
C HIS A 77 11.85 -0.62 10.11
N HIS A 78 11.32 0.29 9.30
CA HIS A 78 11.91 0.71 8.03
C HIS A 78 12.06 2.24 7.94
N GLN A 79 13.30 2.72 7.88
CA GLN A 79 13.60 4.17 7.83
C GLN A 79 13.79 4.73 6.41
N ASN A 80 13.54 3.95 5.36
CA ASN A 80 13.63 4.43 3.99
C ASN A 80 12.53 5.46 3.70
N SER A 81 12.92 6.65 3.21
CA SER A 81 12.02 7.78 2.94
C SER A 81 10.92 7.43 1.95
N ASP A 82 11.27 6.80 0.84
CA ASP A 82 10.37 6.53 -0.28
C ASP A 82 9.31 5.49 0.11
N ILE A 83 9.76 4.45 0.83
CA ILE A 83 8.88 3.44 1.41
C ILE A 83 7.92 4.08 2.42
N ASN A 84 8.44 5.01 3.25
CA ASN A 84 7.62 5.72 4.22
C ASN A 84 6.55 6.57 3.55
N ILE A 85 6.90 7.32 2.49
CA ILE A 85 5.95 8.09 1.69
C ILE A 85 4.87 7.16 1.11
N LEU A 86 5.25 6.06 0.46
CA LEU A 86 4.30 5.10 -0.11
C LEU A 86 3.36 4.49 0.94
N CYS A 87 3.88 4.14 2.11
CA CYS A 87 3.06 3.64 3.22
C CYS A 87 2.04 4.70 3.68
N MET A 88 2.45 5.97 3.79
CA MET A 88 1.55 7.03 4.22
C MET A 88 0.49 7.37 3.17
N MET A 89 0.85 7.41 1.88
CA MET A 89 -0.11 7.55 0.78
C MET A 89 -1.13 6.40 0.79
N THR A 90 -0.66 5.18 1.01
CA THR A 90 -1.54 4.01 1.10
C THR A 90 -2.49 4.11 2.30
N MET A 91 -1.98 4.44 3.49
CA MET A 91 -2.82 4.65 4.67
C MET A 91 -3.83 5.77 4.48
N ALA A 92 -3.46 6.85 3.79
CA ALA A 92 -4.38 7.95 3.46
C ALA A 92 -5.57 7.47 2.62
N LEU A 93 -5.32 6.62 1.60
CA LEU A 93 -6.36 6.02 0.77
C LEU A 93 -7.28 5.05 1.56
N LEU A 94 -6.76 4.46 2.62
CA LEU A 94 -7.50 3.52 3.48
C LEU A 94 -8.24 4.21 4.63
N SER A 95 -7.94 5.48 4.90
CA SER A 95 -8.45 6.23 6.05
C SER A 95 -9.80 6.87 5.77
N THR A 96 -10.64 6.97 6.79
CA THR A 96 -11.85 7.81 6.73
C THR A 96 -11.50 9.29 6.80
N PRO A 97 -12.40 10.19 6.36
CA PRO A 97 -12.19 11.64 6.48
C PRO A 97 -11.86 12.10 7.91
N GLU A 98 -12.45 11.47 8.92
CA GLU A 98 -12.20 11.76 10.35
C GLU A 98 -10.78 11.35 10.77
N GLN A 99 -10.31 10.18 10.31
CA GLN A 99 -8.96 9.71 10.57
C GLN A 99 -7.90 10.62 9.91
N ILE A 100 -8.16 11.07 8.69
CA ILE A 100 -7.34 12.05 7.96
C ILE A 100 -7.26 13.38 8.74
N LYS A 101 -8.38 13.87 9.27
CA LYS A 101 -8.42 15.11 10.07
C LYS A 101 -7.55 15.01 11.33
N ASN A 102 -7.53 13.84 11.97
CA ASN A 102 -6.71 13.61 13.16
C ASN A 102 -5.22 13.50 12.84
N ASP A 103 -4.87 13.03 11.64
CA ASP A 103 -3.48 12.87 11.16
C ASP A 103 -2.98 14.05 10.30
N ARG A 104 -3.73 15.16 10.24
CA ARG A 104 -3.52 16.30 9.31
C ARG A 104 -2.09 16.86 9.30
N ARG A 105 -1.46 16.98 10.47
CA ARG A 105 -0.08 17.49 10.58
C ARG A 105 0.93 16.59 9.87
N ARG A 106 0.74 15.26 9.96
CA ARG A 106 1.61 14.28 9.32
C ARG A 106 1.41 14.26 7.81
N MET A 107 0.18 14.44 7.34
CA MET A 107 -0.14 14.47 5.91
C MET A 107 0.40 15.72 5.21
N ASN A 108 0.31 16.89 5.86
CA ASN A 108 0.88 18.13 5.32
C ASN A 108 2.40 18.03 5.13
N ASN A 109 3.12 17.48 6.12
CA ASN A 109 4.57 17.29 6.01
C ASN A 109 4.99 16.42 4.80
N ILE A 110 4.13 15.50 4.35
CA ILE A 110 4.41 14.64 3.18
C ILE A 110 4.13 15.38 1.89
N LEU A 111 3.03 16.12 1.84
CA LEU A 111 2.72 17.01 0.73
C LEU A 111 3.88 17.97 0.49
N ASP A 112 4.43 18.54 1.56
CA ASP A 112 5.61 19.41 1.48
C ASP A 112 6.83 18.64 0.94
N GLN A 113 7.12 17.44 1.45
CA GLN A 113 8.22 16.58 0.94
C GLN A 113 8.08 16.14 -0.53
N LEU A 114 6.85 16.06 -1.05
CA LEU A 114 6.58 15.67 -2.44
C LEU A 114 6.64 16.85 -3.42
N LEU A 115 6.60 18.08 -2.91
CA LEU A 115 6.59 19.32 -3.69
C LEU A 115 7.96 20.01 -3.76
N GLU A 116 8.94 19.53 -2.97
CA GLU A 116 10.37 19.87 -3.05
C GLU A 116 11.10 19.01 -4.09
#